data_AF-A4EPH4-F1
#
_entry.id   AF-A4EPH4-F1
#
_cell.length_a   1.000
_cell.length_b   1.000
_cell.length_c   1.000
_cell.angle_alpha   90.00
_cell.angle_beta   90.00
_cell.angle_gamma   90.00
#
_symmetry.space_group_name_H-M   'P 1'
#
loop_
_entity.id
_entity.type
_entity.pdbx_description
1 polymer ?
#
loop_
_entity_poly.entity_id
_entity_poly.type
_entity_poly.pdbx_seq_one_letter_code
_entity_poly.pdbx_strand_id
1 'polypeptide(L)'
;MNLRILKKLSKRAAPYLARIGDTREQFLAEKGENYHGLIIRDLAKLDRTPSCHTDIICKQTHAGTLSPKCRAGSEYPYVKLGYPCHPLKGTPMVGGMSGYYEPEWDEETAWTALRNWVVYQFFKYNSATDDAYFTWTPSGPGDVFRMADELLAGGRNG
;
A
#
# COMPACT_ATOMS: atom_id res chain seq x y z
N MET A 1 1.15 -8.37 6.96
CA MET A 1 1.84 -7.17 7.50
C MET A 1 0.84 -6.32 8.27
N ASN A 2 1.26 -5.58 9.31
CA ASN A 2 0.42 -4.59 10.01
C ASN A 2 0.91 -3.15 9.79
N LEU A 3 0.10 -2.15 10.18
CA LEU A 3 0.40 -0.73 10.01
C LEU A 3 1.71 -0.27 10.70
N ARG A 4 2.08 -0.87 11.84
CA ARG A 4 3.35 -0.54 12.53
C ARG A 4 4.55 -1.04 11.73
N ILE A 5 4.46 -2.24 11.17
CA ILE A 5 5.50 -2.80 10.30
C ILE A 5 5.57 -1.96 9.02
N LEU A 6 4.44 -1.60 8.40
CA LEU A 6 4.41 -0.72 7.24
C LEU A 6 5.14 0.60 7.53
N LYS A 7 4.84 1.26 8.64
CA LYS A 7 5.55 2.48 9.07
C LYS A 7 7.06 2.27 9.22
N LYS A 8 7.48 1.16 9.82
CA LYS A 8 8.92 0.82 9.96
C LYS A 8 9.59 0.61 8.60
N LEU A 9 8.93 -0.11 7.69
CA LEU A 9 9.44 -0.35 6.35
C LEU A 9 9.51 0.94 5.53
N SER A 10 8.48 1.78 5.57
CA SER A 10 8.49 3.07 4.86
C SER A 10 9.61 3.98 5.35
N LYS A 11 9.89 4.02 6.67
CA LYS A 11 11.05 4.74 7.22
C LYS A 11 12.38 4.23 6.69
N ARG A 12 12.53 2.91 6.53
CA ARG A 12 13.73 2.31 5.96
C ARG A 12 13.82 2.51 4.45
N ALA A 13 12.69 2.58 3.75
CA ALA A 13 12.63 2.72 2.30
C ALA A 13 12.84 4.16 1.81
N ALA A 14 12.41 5.17 2.57
CA ALA A 14 12.51 6.59 2.17
C ALA A 14 13.91 7.02 1.67
N PRO A 15 15.03 6.65 2.32
CA PRO A 15 16.37 6.96 1.82
C PRO A 15 16.73 6.28 0.49
N TYR A 16 16.14 5.11 0.19
CA TYR A 16 16.38 4.41 -1.08
C TYR A 16 15.73 5.16 -2.24
N LEU A 17 14.56 5.77 -2.03
CA LEU A 17 13.84 6.51 -3.08
C LEU A 17 14.69 7.64 -3.66
N ALA A 18 15.40 8.38 -2.81
CA ALA A 18 16.35 9.40 -3.26
C ALA A 18 17.51 8.80 -4.07
N ARG A 19 18.01 7.61 -3.69
CA ARG A 19 19.13 6.93 -4.38
C ARG A 19 18.75 6.37 -5.74
N ILE A 20 17.51 5.92 -5.91
CA ILE A 20 16.99 5.39 -7.20
C ILE A 20 16.51 6.51 -8.15
N GLY A 21 16.60 7.78 -7.72
CA GLY A 21 16.19 8.93 -8.53
C GLY A 21 14.67 9.16 -8.59
N ASP A 22 13.92 8.72 -7.58
CA ASP A 22 12.49 9.05 -7.48
C ASP A 22 12.31 10.57 -7.28
N THR A 23 11.61 11.21 -8.20
CA THR A 23 11.41 12.67 -8.23
C THR A 23 10.13 13.13 -7.56
N ARG A 24 9.28 12.19 -7.11
CA ARG A 24 8.03 12.50 -6.43
C ARG A 24 8.30 13.12 -5.05
N GLU A 25 7.33 13.90 -4.56
CA GLU A 25 7.43 14.56 -3.27
C GLU A 25 7.35 13.53 -2.13
N GLN A 26 8.33 13.58 -1.21
CA GLN A 26 8.26 12.82 0.03
C GLN A 26 7.63 13.66 1.14
N PHE A 27 6.58 13.13 1.77
CA PHE A 27 5.87 13.78 2.86
C PHE A 27 5.51 12.76 3.95
N LEU A 28 5.01 13.26 5.08
CA LEU A 28 4.58 12.43 6.20
C LEU A 28 3.07 12.29 6.18
N ALA A 29 2.58 11.05 6.31
CA ALA A 29 1.15 10.81 6.39
C ALA A 29 0.49 11.56 7.56
N GLU A 30 -0.65 12.17 7.29
CA GLU A 30 -1.55 12.70 8.30
C GLU A 30 -2.62 11.67 8.70
N LYS A 31 -3.24 11.88 9.86
CA LYS A 31 -4.20 10.92 10.39
C LYS A 31 -5.50 10.98 9.59
N GLY A 32 -5.73 9.98 8.73
CA GLY A 32 -6.99 9.78 8.01
C GLY A 32 -7.07 10.46 6.64
N GLU A 33 -6.05 11.19 6.21
CA GLU A 33 -6.04 11.90 4.93
C GLU A 33 -5.40 11.07 3.80
N ASN A 34 -4.39 10.27 4.12
CA ASN A 34 -3.59 9.56 3.12
C ASN A 34 -3.99 8.11 2.94
N TYR A 35 -3.63 7.50 1.80
CA TYR A 35 -4.02 6.13 1.47
C TYR A 35 -2.83 5.21 1.19
N HIS A 36 -3.04 3.90 1.35
CA HIS A 36 -2.12 2.89 0.88
C HIS A 36 -2.84 1.76 0.12
N GLY A 37 -2.23 1.27 -0.96
CA GLY A 37 -2.79 0.17 -1.77
C GLY A 37 -2.60 -1.25 -1.20
N LEU A 38 -2.11 -1.40 0.03
CA LEU A 38 -1.77 -2.71 0.61
C LEU A 38 -2.91 -3.34 1.41
N ILE A 39 -3.11 -4.65 1.26
CA ILE A 39 -4.04 -5.41 2.11
C ILE A 39 -3.38 -5.70 3.46
N ILE A 40 -3.80 -4.96 4.49
CA ILE A 40 -3.33 -5.14 5.87
C ILE A 40 -4.28 -6.04 6.64
N ARG A 41 -3.89 -7.31 6.78
CA ARG A 41 -4.69 -8.36 7.48
C ARG A 41 -4.58 -8.33 9.01
N ASP A 42 -4.31 -7.17 9.61
CA ASP A 42 -4.28 -7.05 11.08
C ASP A 42 -5.71 -6.96 11.62
N LEU A 43 -6.30 -8.11 11.94
CA LEU A 43 -7.68 -8.23 12.41
C LEU A 43 -7.94 -7.49 13.73
N ALA A 44 -6.90 -7.21 14.53
CA ALA A 44 -7.04 -6.44 15.77
C ALA A 44 -7.19 -4.93 15.52
N LYS A 45 -6.88 -4.47 14.30
CA LYS A 45 -6.84 -3.07 13.88
C LYS A 45 -7.76 -2.78 12.70
N LEU A 46 -8.84 -3.53 12.59
CA LEU A 46 -9.91 -3.22 11.64
C LEU A 46 -10.53 -1.87 11.98
N ASP A 47 -10.77 -1.08 10.94
CA ASP A 47 -11.54 0.16 11.04
C ASP A 47 -12.99 -0.20 11.36
N ARG A 48 -13.61 0.60 12.24
CA ARG A 48 -14.96 0.34 12.76
C ARG A 48 -15.86 1.53 12.48
N THR A 49 -16.94 1.28 11.75
CA THR A 49 -17.92 2.32 11.42
C THR A 49 -19.31 1.85 11.84
N PRO A 50 -20.09 2.67 12.57
CA PRO A 50 -21.47 2.33 12.88
C PRO A 50 -22.32 2.22 11.60
N SER A 51 -23.29 1.31 11.59
CA SER A 51 -24.20 1.14 10.44
C SER A 51 -25.62 0.75 10.85
N CYS A 52 -26.57 1.22 10.05
CA CYS A 52 -27.99 0.87 10.12
C CYS A 52 -28.32 -0.47 9.43
N HIS A 53 -27.39 -1.01 8.63
CA HIS A 53 -27.60 -2.21 7.82
C HIS A 53 -26.55 -3.29 8.09
N THR A 54 -26.96 -4.57 7.96
CA THR A 54 -26.12 -5.77 8.19
C THR A 54 -25.29 -6.19 6.98
N ASP A 55 -25.49 -5.55 5.85
CA ASP A 55 -25.01 -5.98 4.55
C ASP A 55 -23.51 -5.71 4.35
N ILE A 56 -22.87 -6.61 3.61
CA ILE A 56 -21.48 -6.48 3.17
C ILE A 56 -21.48 -5.59 1.92
N ILE A 57 -20.90 -4.39 2.04
CA ILE A 57 -20.89 -3.38 0.96
C ILE A 57 -19.90 -3.75 -0.17
N CYS A 58 -18.80 -4.47 0.12
CA CYS A 58 -17.82 -4.80 -0.92
C CYS A 58 -17.19 -6.19 -0.73
N LYS A 59 -17.53 -7.12 -1.63
CA LYS A 59 -16.98 -8.49 -1.65
C LYS A 59 -15.52 -8.55 -2.12
N GLN A 60 -15.08 -7.56 -2.92
CA GLN A 60 -13.75 -7.55 -3.56
C GLN A 60 -12.65 -6.99 -2.64
N THR A 61 -12.96 -6.01 -1.78
CA THR A 61 -12.00 -5.38 -0.87
C THR A 61 -11.88 -6.08 0.47
N HIS A 62 -12.65 -7.16 0.70
CA HIS A 62 -12.68 -7.89 1.96
C HIS A 62 -12.96 -6.97 3.18
N ALA A 63 -13.82 -5.97 3.02
CA ALA A 63 -14.54 -5.39 4.16
C ALA A 63 -15.49 -6.46 4.70
N GLY A 64 -14.94 -7.42 5.45
CA GLY A 64 -15.68 -8.51 6.05
C GLY A 64 -16.57 -7.94 7.13
N THR A 65 -17.85 -7.74 6.82
CA THR A 65 -18.86 -7.48 7.84
C THR A 65 -18.95 -8.70 8.75
N LEU A 66 -18.18 -8.71 9.84
CA LEU A 66 -18.56 -9.40 11.05
C LEU A 66 -19.42 -8.39 11.80
N SER A 67 -20.74 -8.58 11.81
CA SER A 67 -21.71 -7.69 12.48
C SER A 67 -21.94 -8.13 13.93
N PRO A 68 -21.09 -7.78 14.92
CA PRO A 68 -21.56 -7.84 16.29
C PRO A 68 -22.70 -6.83 16.44
N LYS A 69 -23.80 -7.22 17.08
CA LYS A 69 -24.86 -6.27 17.43
C LYS A 69 -24.30 -5.23 18.39
N CYS A 70 -24.52 -3.95 18.07
CA CYS A 70 -24.36 -2.85 19.02
C CYS A 70 -25.41 -2.96 20.15
N ARG A 71 -25.40 -1.98 21.07
CA ARG A 71 -26.44 -1.84 22.10
C ARG A 71 -27.82 -1.80 21.45
N ALA A 72 -28.74 -2.65 21.94
CA ALA A 72 -30.12 -2.71 21.45
C ALA A 72 -30.81 -1.33 21.55
N GLY A 73 -31.53 -0.95 20.50
CA GLY A 73 -32.23 0.35 20.40
C GLY A 73 -31.38 1.52 19.85
N SER A 74 -30.14 1.28 19.41
CA SER A 74 -29.36 2.29 18.68
C SER A 74 -29.88 2.48 17.25
N GLU A 75 -29.82 3.72 16.76
CA GLU A 75 -30.01 4.08 15.34
C GLU A 75 -29.07 3.28 14.40
N TYR A 76 -27.90 2.89 14.92
CA TYR A 76 -26.88 2.12 14.21
C TYR A 76 -26.61 0.78 14.93
N PRO A 77 -27.51 -0.22 14.81
CA PRO A 77 -27.42 -1.48 15.56
C PRO A 77 -26.28 -2.41 15.12
N TYR A 78 -25.51 -2.06 14.08
CA TYR A 78 -24.41 -2.87 13.55
C TYR A 78 -23.09 -2.11 13.50
N VAL A 79 -21.99 -2.85 13.51
CA VAL A 79 -20.64 -2.33 13.26
C VAL A 79 -20.10 -2.93 11.97
N LYS A 80 -19.65 -2.09 11.05
CA LYS A 80 -18.91 -2.49 9.85
C LYS A 80 -17.42 -2.52 10.17
N LEU A 81 -16.76 -3.62 9.79
CA LEU A 81 -15.32 -3.81 9.94
C LEU A 81 -14.64 -3.75 8.57
N GLY A 82 -13.63 -2.88 8.43
CA GLY A 82 -12.83 -2.74 7.22
C GLY A 82 -11.35 -3.00 7.50
N TYR A 83 -10.61 -3.47 6.49
CA TYR A 83 -9.15 -3.44 6.57
C TYR A 83 -8.69 -1.97 6.58
N PRO A 84 -7.68 -1.63 7.40
CA PRO A 84 -7.18 -0.27 7.43
C PRO A 84 -6.60 0.08 6.06
N CYS A 85 -7.03 1.22 5.52
CA CYS A 85 -6.55 1.78 4.25
C CYS A 85 -5.68 3.02 4.45
N HIS A 86 -5.69 3.59 5.66
CA HIS A 86 -4.92 4.77 6.01
C HIS A 86 -3.62 4.39 6.76
N PRO A 87 -2.45 4.87 6.34
CA PRO A 87 -1.21 4.67 7.07
C PRO A 87 -1.25 5.42 8.41
N LEU A 88 -0.42 4.99 9.37
CA LEU A 88 -0.30 5.71 10.64
C LEU A 88 0.34 7.08 10.43
N LYS A 89 -0.11 8.08 11.19
CA LYS A 89 0.51 9.42 11.20
C LYS A 89 2.04 9.35 11.27
N GLY A 90 2.73 10.13 10.44
CA GLY A 90 4.19 10.14 10.35
C GLY A 90 4.79 8.91 9.66
N THR A 91 3.99 8.15 8.90
CA THR A 91 4.51 7.16 7.95
C THR A 91 5.04 7.90 6.73
N PRO A 92 6.30 7.66 6.30
CA PRO A 92 6.79 8.26 5.07
C PRO A 92 5.98 7.80 3.85
N MET A 93 5.52 8.80 3.10
CA MET A 93 4.77 8.69 1.87
C MET A 93 5.58 9.28 0.72
N VAL A 94 5.14 8.99 -0.49
CA VAL A 94 5.61 9.63 -1.70
C VAL A 94 4.42 9.88 -2.62
N GLY A 95 4.37 11.05 -3.27
CA GLY A 95 3.28 11.41 -4.15
C GLY A 95 3.65 12.49 -5.16
N GLY A 96 2.81 12.63 -6.18
CA GLY A 96 3.02 13.61 -7.23
C GLY A 96 1.85 13.63 -8.21
N MET A 97 1.82 14.67 -9.06
CA MET A 97 0.82 14.76 -10.13
C MET A 97 1.07 13.67 -11.17
N SER A 98 0.05 12.85 -11.44
CA SER A 98 0.07 11.76 -12.41
C SER A 98 -1.19 11.81 -13.27
N GLY A 99 -1.09 11.40 -14.54
CA GLY A 99 -2.21 11.43 -15.48
C GLY A 99 -1.97 12.34 -16.69
N TYR A 100 -2.66 12.05 -17.80
CA TYR A 100 -2.47 12.75 -19.07
C TYR A 100 -3.50 13.88 -19.27
N TYR A 101 -4.79 13.55 -19.33
CA TYR A 101 -5.86 14.53 -19.60
C TYR A 101 -6.26 15.34 -18.35
N GLU A 102 -6.36 14.67 -17.21
CA GLU A 102 -6.69 15.26 -15.91
C GLU A 102 -5.64 14.79 -14.92
N PRO A 103 -4.55 15.56 -14.71
CA PRO A 103 -3.55 15.22 -13.73
C PRO A 103 -4.16 15.20 -12.33
N GLU A 104 -4.11 14.06 -11.67
CA GLU A 104 -4.54 13.87 -10.30
C GLU A 104 -3.33 13.66 -9.39
N TRP A 105 -3.47 14.02 -8.13
CA TRP A 105 -2.48 13.67 -7.13
C TRP A 105 -2.54 12.16 -6.86
N ASP A 106 -1.47 11.45 -7.18
CA ASP A 106 -1.31 10.04 -6.83
C ASP A 106 -0.26 9.90 -5.73
N GLU A 107 -0.55 9.07 -4.74
CA GLU A 107 0.30 8.87 -3.58
C GLU A 107 0.34 7.41 -3.13
N GLU A 108 1.49 7.02 -2.59
CA GLU A 108 1.68 5.72 -1.98
C GLU A 108 2.67 5.79 -0.83
N THR A 109 2.76 4.71 -0.05
CA THR A 109 3.78 4.66 1.01
C THR A 109 5.18 4.52 0.39
N ALA A 110 6.20 5.09 1.04
CA ALA A 110 7.58 4.94 0.56
C ALA A 110 8.01 3.46 0.43
N TRP A 111 7.46 2.58 1.27
CA TRP A 111 7.65 1.14 1.16
C TRP A 111 7.04 0.56 -0.13
N THR A 112 5.81 0.94 -0.47
CA THR A 112 5.14 0.48 -1.69
C THR A 112 5.92 0.92 -2.93
N ALA A 113 6.33 2.19 -2.95
CA ALA A 113 7.14 2.76 -4.03
C ALA A 113 8.44 1.97 -4.27
N LEU A 114 9.22 1.74 -3.20
CA LEU A 114 10.47 0.97 -3.31
C LEU A 114 10.20 -0.46 -3.77
N ARG A 115 9.21 -1.14 -3.17
CA ARG A 115 8.86 -2.51 -3.54
C ARG A 115 8.48 -2.60 -5.01
N ASN A 116 7.63 -1.69 -5.48
CA ASN A 116 7.19 -1.65 -6.86
C ASN A 116 8.38 -1.42 -7.79
N TRP A 117 9.22 -0.42 -7.50
CA TRP A 117 10.43 -0.17 -8.29
C TRP A 117 11.31 -1.41 -8.42
N VAL A 118 11.57 -2.15 -7.32
CA VAL A 118 12.34 -3.40 -7.36
C VAL A 118 11.65 -4.46 -8.20
N VAL A 119 10.36 -4.73 -7.94
CA VAL A 119 9.62 -5.82 -8.61
C VAL A 119 9.50 -5.56 -10.11
N TYR A 120 9.31 -4.30 -10.53
CA TYR A 120 9.24 -3.93 -11.94
C TYR A 120 10.56 -4.10 -12.70
N GLN A 121 11.71 -4.18 -12.02
CA GLN A 121 12.97 -4.55 -12.69
C GLN A 121 12.97 -5.97 -13.25
N PHE A 122 12.10 -6.83 -12.70
CA PHE A 122 11.97 -8.24 -13.08
C PHE A 122 10.73 -8.51 -13.93
N PHE A 123 10.03 -7.46 -14.35
CA PHE A 123 8.90 -7.57 -15.27
C PHE A 123 9.40 -7.86 -16.69
N LYS A 124 8.80 -8.84 -17.35
CA LYS A 124 9.03 -9.15 -18.76
C LYS A 124 7.71 -9.26 -19.50
N TYR A 125 7.74 -8.81 -20.75
CA TYR A 125 6.65 -8.98 -21.70
C TYR A 125 7.16 -9.77 -22.90
N ASN A 126 6.42 -10.79 -23.30
CA ASN A 126 6.68 -11.61 -24.47
C ASN A 126 5.67 -11.25 -25.56
N SER A 127 6.09 -10.47 -26.55
CA SER A 127 5.23 -10.03 -27.66
C SER A 127 4.79 -11.17 -28.59
N ALA A 128 5.48 -12.32 -28.58
CA ALA A 128 5.11 -13.46 -29.43
C ALA A 128 3.91 -14.24 -28.88
N THR A 129 3.78 -14.30 -27.54
CA THR A 129 2.67 -14.98 -26.87
C THR A 129 1.67 -14.03 -26.24
N ASP A 130 1.94 -12.72 -26.30
CA ASP A 130 1.19 -11.65 -25.62
C ASP A 130 1.13 -11.86 -24.08
N ASP A 131 2.16 -12.48 -23.51
CA ASP A 131 2.22 -12.79 -22.08
C ASP A 131 3.10 -11.80 -21.31
N ALA A 132 2.64 -11.42 -20.13
CA ALA A 132 3.39 -10.62 -19.17
C ALA A 132 3.63 -11.42 -17.88
N TYR A 133 4.87 -11.45 -17.41
CA TYR A 133 5.23 -12.17 -16.18
C TYR A 133 6.41 -11.54 -15.46
N PHE A 134 6.53 -11.84 -14.16
CA PHE A 134 7.69 -11.47 -13.37
C PHE A 134 8.64 -12.65 -13.28
N THR A 135 9.93 -12.44 -13.57
CA THR A 135 10.96 -13.50 -13.45
C THR A 135 11.36 -13.77 -11.99
N TRP A 136 10.94 -12.92 -11.08
CA TRP A 136 11.28 -13.00 -9.66
C TRP A 136 10.15 -12.44 -8.80
N THR A 137 9.93 -13.05 -7.64
CA THR A 137 8.95 -12.60 -6.64
C THR A 137 9.61 -12.59 -5.26
N PRO A 138 9.55 -11.49 -4.50
CA PRO A 138 10.13 -11.44 -3.15
C PRO A 138 9.36 -12.36 -2.19
N SER A 139 10.08 -13.13 -1.38
CA SER A 139 9.46 -13.93 -0.31
C SER A 139 9.07 -13.08 0.90
N GLY A 140 9.71 -11.92 1.06
CA GLY A 140 9.39 -10.97 2.12
C GLY A 140 10.13 -9.64 2.01
N PRO A 141 9.99 -8.75 3.02
CA PRO A 141 10.57 -7.41 2.95
C PRO A 141 12.10 -7.38 2.90
N GLY A 142 12.76 -8.36 3.52
CA GLY A 142 14.23 -8.47 3.50
C GLY A 142 14.78 -8.63 2.09
N ASP A 143 14.11 -9.44 1.27
CA ASP A 143 14.48 -9.67 -0.13
C ASP A 143 14.40 -8.38 -0.96
N VAL A 144 13.38 -7.55 -0.73
CA VAL A 144 13.22 -6.28 -1.44
C VAL A 144 14.39 -5.34 -1.16
N PHE A 145 14.80 -5.19 0.10
CA PHE A 145 15.95 -4.33 0.41
C PHE A 145 17.26 -4.89 -0.14
N ARG A 146 17.47 -6.21 -0.02
CA ARG A 146 18.66 -6.87 -0.59
C ARG A 146 18.74 -6.64 -2.11
N MET A 147 17.63 -6.84 -2.82
CA MET A 147 17.56 -6.54 -4.27
C MET A 147 17.72 -5.07 -4.57
N ALA A 148 17.15 -4.17 -3.77
CA ALA A 148 17.37 -2.74 -3.97
C ALA A 148 18.85 -2.37 -3.88
N ASP A 149 19.58 -2.92 -2.89
CA ASP A 149 21.02 -2.71 -2.76
C ASP A 149 21.81 -3.32 -3.93
N GLU A 150 21.48 -4.55 -4.36
CA GLU A 150 22.11 -5.18 -5.53
C GLU A 150 21.89 -4.40 -6.83
N LEU A 151 20.66 -3.91 -7.07
CA LEU A 151 20.33 -3.09 -8.25
C LEU A 151 21.04 -1.73 -8.22
N LEU A 152 21.13 -1.10 -7.05
CA LEU A 152 21.85 0.17 -6.86
C LEU A 152 23.37 0.00 -7.01
N ALA A 153 23.92 -1.13 -6.57
CA ALA A 153 25.34 -1.43 -6.72
C ALA A 153 25.69 -1.87 -8.16
N GLY A 154 24.76 -2.57 -8.81
CA GLY A 154 24.93 -3.11 -10.15
C GLY A 154 24.89 -2.07 -11.26
N GLY A 155 24.30 -0.90 -11.01
CA GLY A 155 24.25 0.24 -11.95
C GLY A 155 23.62 -0.12 -13.30
N ARG A 156 22.42 0.38 -13.60
CA ARG A 156 21.96 0.36 -15.00
C ARG A 156 22.92 1.20 -15.85
N ASN A 157 23.82 0.53 -16.56
CA ASN A 157 24.21 0.94 -17.89
C ASN A 157 22.97 0.83 -18.77
N GLY A 158 22.45 1.98 -19.22
CA GLY A 158 21.57 2.13 -20.39
C GLY A 158 20.22 1.46 -20.29
#